data_AF-A0A418RET9-F1
#
_entry.id   AF-A0A418RET9-F1
#
_cell.length_a   1.000
_cell.length_b   1.000
_cell.length_c   1.000
_cell.angle_alpha   90.00
_cell.angle_beta   90.00
_cell.angle_gamma   90.00
#
_symmetry.space_group_name_H-M   'P 1'
#
loop_
_entity.id
_entity.type
_entity.pdbx_description
1 polymer ?
#
loop_
_entity_poly.entity_id
_entity_poly.type
_entity_poly.pdbx_seq_one_letter_code
_entity_poly.pdbx_strand_id
1 'polypeptide(L)'
;MNKTLISSAIIGLLALTGSINVANANLLEIVNGSGGIPNPSSQEAIGDAGGTNYNNAPTTGASAGPGMPSNLGNWPSSTNFAADSSFGGNLGITGYDGSYLKLDQAGMVTFEFMGKGDAGDHDIFQLWLNGAWTTIWDNQSSSNGTCGVTGTTPNCPYSGSSFSTFIDPTTSTFGNNLIAFQFKNLTTGGLTSNDGINNIKENANGPAYFLGVDPYLTSNQYQTSGSAVYAGLTDLPGNTDHDYDDLTVRVSVPEPSDLLLLSAGLLGLGLMRRRSLSMNNKLSA
;
A
#
# COMPACT_ATOMS: atom_id res chain seq x y z
N MET A 1 -17.76 50.90 0.04
CA MET A 1 -17.73 49.54 -0.54
C MET A 1 -16.65 48.71 0.17
N ASN A 2 -17.06 47.62 0.81
CA ASN A 2 -16.27 46.81 1.74
C ASN A 2 -15.12 46.07 1.04
N LYS A 3 -13.91 46.64 1.08
CA LYS A 3 -12.67 46.01 0.60
C LYS A 3 -12.39 44.65 1.26
N THR A 4 -12.88 44.44 2.49
CA THR A 4 -12.69 43.21 3.29
C THR A 4 -13.51 42.01 2.80
N LEU A 5 -14.68 42.22 2.19
CA LEU A 5 -15.52 41.14 1.66
C LEU A 5 -14.92 40.51 0.41
N ILE A 6 -14.29 41.34 -0.44
CA ILE A 6 -13.69 40.91 -1.69
C ILE A 6 -12.42 40.07 -1.42
N SER A 7 -11.56 40.48 -0.48
CA SER A 7 -10.36 39.71 -0.14
C SER A 7 -10.67 38.34 0.49
N SER A 8 -11.77 38.22 1.24
CA SER A 8 -12.17 36.96 1.87
C SER A 8 -12.69 35.94 0.84
N ALA A 9 -13.48 36.42 -0.14
CA ALA A 9 -14.00 35.59 -1.22
C ALA A 9 -12.89 35.08 -2.16
N ILE A 10 -11.88 35.92 -2.44
CA ILE A 10 -10.74 35.52 -3.29
C ILE A 10 -9.86 34.47 -2.60
N ILE A 11 -9.61 34.60 -1.29
CA ILE A 11 -8.86 33.58 -0.53
C ILE A 11 -9.66 32.27 -0.44
N GLY A 12 -10.99 32.34 -0.25
CA GLY A 12 -11.85 31.16 -0.27
C GLY A 12 -11.86 30.45 -1.64
N LEU A 13 -11.88 31.21 -2.73
CA LEU A 13 -11.82 30.67 -4.09
C LEU A 13 -10.44 30.06 -4.41
N LEU A 14 -9.34 30.70 -3.99
CA LEU A 14 -7.98 30.16 -4.14
C LEU A 14 -7.76 28.90 -3.30
N ALA A 15 -8.33 28.84 -2.10
CA ALA A 15 -8.31 27.64 -1.27
C ALA A 15 -9.09 26.50 -1.94
N LEU A 16 -10.26 26.79 -2.51
CA LEU A 16 -11.06 25.83 -3.28
C LEU A 16 -10.30 25.33 -4.52
N THR A 17 -9.73 26.22 -5.34
CA THR A 17 -8.97 25.81 -6.53
C THR A 17 -7.68 25.09 -6.20
N GLY A 18 -7.00 25.46 -5.11
CA GLY A 18 -5.86 24.70 -4.58
C GLY A 18 -6.26 23.30 -4.14
N SER A 19 -7.39 23.15 -3.42
CA SER A 19 -7.88 21.84 -2.97
C SER A 19 -8.41 20.93 -4.10
N ILE A 20 -8.86 21.49 -5.24
CA ILE A 20 -9.28 20.68 -6.40
C ILE A 20 -8.09 19.97 -7.05
N ASN A 21 -6.88 20.58 -7.04
CA ASN A 21 -5.67 19.91 -7.52
C ASN A 21 -5.16 18.83 -6.55
N VAL A 22 -5.46 18.92 -5.24
CA VAL A 22 -5.13 17.89 -4.24
C VAL A 22 -6.10 16.70 -4.31
N ALA A 23 -7.27 16.86 -4.92
CA ALA A 23 -8.25 15.79 -5.10
C ALA A 23 -7.89 14.77 -6.20
N ASN A 24 -6.91 15.07 -7.08
CA ASN A 24 -6.14 14.04 -7.79
C ASN A 24 -5.06 13.52 -6.84
N ALA A 25 -5.50 12.93 -5.73
CA ALA A 25 -4.62 12.46 -4.68
C ALA A 25 -3.58 11.48 -5.22
N ASN A 26 -2.46 11.39 -4.50
CA ASN A 26 -1.47 10.33 -4.61
C ASN A 26 -2.21 9.01 -4.87
N LEU A 27 -2.28 8.58 -6.11
CA LEU A 27 -2.77 7.26 -6.43
C LEU A 27 -1.53 6.39 -6.57
N LEU A 28 -1.64 5.21 -6.00
CA LEU A 28 -0.75 4.13 -6.34
C LEU A 28 -1.21 3.58 -7.67
N GLU A 29 -0.31 3.49 -8.63
CA GLU A 29 -0.56 2.90 -9.94
C GLU A 29 0.25 1.61 -10.08
N ILE A 30 -0.39 0.57 -10.60
CA ILE A 30 0.23 -0.67 -11.03
C ILE A 30 0.49 -0.53 -12.53
N VAL A 31 1.75 -0.59 -12.93
CA VAL A 31 2.19 -0.34 -14.31
C VAL A 31 3.07 -1.47 -14.84
N ASN A 32 3.20 -1.59 -16.16
CA ASN A 32 4.19 -2.48 -16.78
C ASN A 32 5.60 -1.85 -16.79
N GLY A 33 6.61 -2.56 -17.29
CA GLY A 33 8.00 -2.09 -17.32
C GLY A 33 8.26 -0.84 -18.16
N SER A 34 7.34 -0.48 -19.06
CA SER A 34 7.38 0.78 -19.81
C SER A 34 6.63 1.93 -19.13
N GLY A 35 6.06 1.71 -17.94
CA GLY A 35 5.21 2.67 -17.23
C GLY A 35 3.78 2.75 -17.79
N GLY A 36 3.36 1.81 -18.63
CA GLY A 36 2.02 1.73 -19.20
C GLY A 36 1.11 0.73 -18.47
N ILE A 37 -0.04 0.40 -19.07
CA ILE A 37 -1.00 -0.55 -18.50
C ILE A 37 -0.35 -1.94 -18.34
N PRO A 38 -0.52 -2.62 -17.18
CA PRO A 38 -0.08 -4.00 -16.97
C PRO A 38 -0.57 -4.96 -18.05
N ASN A 39 0.20 -6.01 -18.32
CA ASN A 39 -0.16 -7.00 -19.33
C ASN A 39 -1.40 -7.81 -18.87
N PRO A 40 -2.48 -7.91 -19.64
CA PRO A 40 -3.63 -8.73 -19.25
C PRO A 40 -3.30 -10.23 -19.06
N SER A 41 -2.26 -10.73 -19.74
CA SER A 41 -1.79 -12.12 -19.52
C SER A 41 -1.04 -12.32 -18.20
N SER A 42 -0.84 -11.25 -17.43
CA SER A 42 -0.26 -11.23 -16.09
C SER A 42 -1.32 -11.15 -15.00
N GLN A 43 -2.60 -11.18 -15.36
CA GLN A 43 -3.70 -11.12 -14.40
C GLN A 43 -3.77 -12.40 -13.57
N GLU A 44 -3.82 -12.23 -12.26
CA GLU A 44 -3.88 -13.34 -11.30
C GLU A 44 -4.75 -13.00 -10.09
N ALA A 45 -5.23 -14.02 -9.40
CA ALA A 45 -5.95 -13.91 -8.16
C ALA A 45 -5.26 -14.74 -7.07
N ILE A 46 -5.03 -14.16 -5.89
CA ILE A 46 -4.32 -14.81 -4.78
C ILE A 46 -5.26 -15.11 -3.62
N GLY A 47 -5.47 -16.39 -3.35
CA GLY A 47 -6.55 -16.92 -2.50
C GLY A 47 -6.33 -16.85 -0.99
N ASP A 48 -5.10 -16.68 -0.50
CA ASP A 48 -4.80 -16.58 0.94
C ASP A 48 -3.77 -15.48 1.31
N ALA A 49 -3.80 -14.31 0.67
CA ALA A 49 -2.79 -13.26 0.92
C ALA A 49 -2.44 -13.02 2.42
N GLY A 50 -1.27 -13.48 2.86
CA GLY A 50 -0.77 -13.39 4.24
C GLY A 50 -0.98 -14.66 5.09
N GLY A 51 -1.61 -15.68 4.54
CA GLY A 51 -1.66 -17.08 4.96
C GLY A 51 -2.41 -17.37 6.24
N THR A 52 -3.73 -17.13 6.27
CA THR A 52 -4.59 -17.44 7.43
C THR A 52 -4.52 -18.89 7.89
N ASN A 53 -4.26 -19.82 6.96
CA ASN A 53 -4.37 -21.24 7.23
C ASN A 53 -3.07 -21.89 7.74
N TYR A 54 -1.96 -21.16 7.77
CA TYR A 54 -0.67 -21.76 8.06
C TYR A 54 -0.29 -21.68 9.53
N ASN A 55 0.08 -22.82 10.08
CA ASN A 55 0.63 -22.90 11.43
C ASN A 55 2.14 -22.67 11.38
N ASN A 56 2.55 -21.44 11.66
CA ASN A 56 3.96 -21.02 11.70
C ASN A 56 4.73 -21.52 12.93
N ALA A 57 4.50 -22.78 13.30
CA ALA A 57 5.08 -23.45 14.45
C ALA A 57 6.64 -23.51 14.49
N PRO A 58 7.40 -23.59 13.37
CA PRO A 58 8.85 -23.72 13.46
C PRO A 58 9.59 -22.41 13.76
N THR A 59 9.00 -21.24 13.49
CA THR A 59 9.68 -19.94 13.63
C THR A 59 9.17 -19.21 14.88
N THR A 60 9.97 -19.22 15.95
CA THR A 60 9.57 -18.61 17.25
C THR A 60 9.32 -17.11 17.08
N GLY A 61 8.06 -16.68 17.25
CA GLY A 61 7.67 -15.28 17.15
C GLY A 61 7.13 -14.85 15.78
N ALA A 62 7.17 -15.72 14.77
CA ALA A 62 6.51 -15.46 13.50
C ALA A 62 5.02 -15.77 13.60
N SER A 63 4.17 -14.79 13.29
CA SER A 63 2.73 -15.01 13.20
C SER A 63 2.34 -15.21 11.74
N ALA A 64 1.45 -16.16 11.48
CA ALA A 64 0.61 -16.06 10.28
C ALA A 64 -0.03 -14.67 10.26
N GLY A 65 -0.21 -14.12 9.06
CA GLY A 65 -1.02 -12.92 8.92
C GLY A 65 -2.45 -13.19 9.36
N PRO A 66 -3.29 -12.15 9.48
CA PRO A 66 -4.72 -12.32 9.65
C PRO A 66 -5.38 -12.78 8.34
N GLY A 67 -4.58 -13.06 7.29
CA GLY A 67 -4.97 -13.15 5.89
C GLY A 67 -5.74 -11.90 5.46
N MET A 68 -6.66 -12.05 4.52
CA MET A 68 -7.68 -11.02 4.25
C MET A 68 -8.96 -11.37 5.00
N PRO A 69 -9.26 -10.76 6.14
CA PRO A 69 -10.43 -11.12 6.92
C PRO A 69 -11.67 -10.46 6.35
N SER A 70 -12.70 -11.25 6.08
CA SER A 70 -14.03 -10.75 6.40
C SER A 70 -14.24 -10.79 7.91
N ASN A 71 -15.20 -10.01 8.40
CA ASN A 71 -15.64 -9.94 9.79
C ASN A 71 -16.02 -11.30 10.44
N LEU A 72 -16.00 -12.43 9.71
CA LEU A 72 -16.47 -13.75 10.18
C LEU A 72 -15.56 -14.93 9.78
N GLY A 73 -14.32 -14.70 9.33
CA GLY A 73 -13.39 -15.79 9.00
C GLY A 73 -13.64 -16.49 7.65
N ASN A 74 -14.40 -15.85 6.75
CA ASN A 74 -14.48 -16.22 5.34
C ASN A 74 -13.87 -15.11 4.47
N TRP A 75 -13.51 -15.38 3.22
CA TRP A 75 -13.18 -14.32 2.26
C TRP A 75 -14.47 -13.55 1.85
N PRO A 76 -14.42 -12.23 1.61
CA PRO A 76 -15.61 -11.49 1.19
C PRO A 76 -16.15 -11.99 -0.16
N SER A 77 -17.47 -12.16 -0.25
CA SER A 77 -18.15 -12.56 -1.49
C SER A 77 -18.48 -11.35 -2.38
N SER A 78 -17.50 -10.50 -2.67
CA SER A 78 -17.70 -9.29 -3.50
C SER A 78 -17.23 -9.53 -4.94
N THR A 79 -17.73 -8.72 -5.87
CA THR A 79 -17.33 -8.73 -7.29
C THR A 79 -15.89 -8.31 -7.52
N ASN A 80 -15.20 -7.83 -6.49
CA ASN A 80 -13.82 -7.31 -6.57
C ASN A 80 -12.76 -8.40 -6.36
N PHE A 81 -13.18 -9.55 -5.84
CA PHE A 81 -12.34 -10.73 -5.67
C PHE A 81 -12.58 -11.68 -6.85
N ALA A 82 -11.57 -12.47 -7.22
CA ALA A 82 -11.72 -13.54 -8.22
C ALA A 82 -11.31 -14.88 -7.64
N ALA A 83 -11.84 -15.96 -8.19
CA ALA A 83 -11.48 -17.30 -7.77
C ALA A 83 -10.01 -17.59 -8.13
N ASP A 84 -9.24 -18.01 -7.12
CA ASP A 84 -7.90 -18.55 -7.30
C ASP A 84 -8.00 -20.07 -7.51
N SER A 85 -7.60 -20.53 -8.69
CA SER A 85 -7.63 -21.96 -9.01
C SER A 85 -6.61 -22.79 -8.23
N SER A 86 -5.51 -22.18 -7.78
CA SER A 86 -4.50 -22.85 -6.95
C SER A 86 -5.04 -23.10 -5.53
N PHE A 87 -5.92 -22.20 -5.05
CA PHE A 87 -6.51 -22.25 -3.73
C PHE A 87 -7.96 -22.80 -3.71
N GLY A 88 -8.23 -23.86 -4.46
CA GLY A 88 -9.51 -24.57 -4.45
C GLY A 88 -10.71 -23.73 -4.96
N GLY A 89 -10.45 -22.66 -5.71
CA GLY A 89 -11.47 -21.73 -6.22
C GLY A 89 -11.93 -20.70 -5.18
N ASN A 90 -11.23 -20.56 -4.06
CA ASN A 90 -11.51 -19.53 -3.07
C ASN A 90 -11.29 -18.13 -3.67
N LEU A 91 -12.08 -17.17 -3.22
CA LEU A 91 -12.00 -15.79 -3.70
C LEU A 91 -10.77 -15.09 -3.12
N GLY A 92 -9.93 -14.55 -4.00
CA GLY A 92 -8.65 -13.93 -3.68
C GLY A 92 -8.52 -12.48 -4.16
N ILE A 93 -7.43 -11.82 -3.76
CA ILE A 93 -7.05 -10.49 -4.25
C ILE A 93 -6.72 -10.59 -5.72
N THR A 94 -7.26 -9.71 -6.56
CA THR A 94 -6.93 -9.67 -7.99
C THR A 94 -5.85 -8.64 -8.28
N GLY A 95 -4.96 -8.96 -9.23
CA GLY A 95 -3.82 -8.12 -9.51
C GLY A 95 -3.00 -8.62 -10.68
N TYR A 96 -1.72 -8.23 -10.68
CA TYR A 96 -0.81 -8.48 -11.76
C TYR A 96 0.55 -8.95 -11.26
N ASP A 97 1.03 -10.05 -11.82
CA ASP A 97 2.44 -10.45 -11.72
C ASP A 97 3.30 -9.57 -12.64
N GLY A 98 4.63 -9.56 -12.42
CA GLY A 98 5.55 -8.88 -13.34
C GLY A 98 5.37 -7.36 -13.46
N SER A 99 4.62 -6.73 -12.55
CA SER A 99 4.20 -5.32 -12.63
C SER A 99 4.94 -4.44 -11.64
N TYR A 100 4.82 -3.12 -11.77
CA TYR A 100 5.54 -2.15 -10.95
C TYR A 100 4.61 -1.21 -10.21
N LEU A 101 4.97 -0.88 -8.98
CA LEU A 101 4.25 0.10 -8.17
C LEU A 101 4.81 1.50 -8.43
N LYS A 102 3.94 2.40 -8.88
CA LYS A 102 4.25 3.79 -9.17
C LYS A 102 3.47 4.71 -8.23
N LEU A 103 4.09 5.84 -7.92
CA LEU A 103 3.49 6.93 -7.16
C LEU A 103 3.47 8.19 -8.02
N ASP A 104 2.31 8.76 -8.32
CA ASP A 104 2.23 9.87 -9.28
C ASP A 104 2.91 11.16 -8.82
N GLN A 105 2.98 11.39 -7.51
CA GLN A 105 3.59 12.58 -6.93
C GLN A 105 4.17 12.29 -5.55
N ALA A 106 5.09 13.14 -5.10
CA ALA A 106 5.73 12.97 -3.79
C ALA A 106 4.69 13.00 -2.65
N GLY A 107 4.80 12.05 -1.72
CA GLY A 107 3.78 11.86 -0.70
C GLY A 107 4.19 10.98 0.46
N MET A 108 3.40 11.03 1.53
CA MET A 108 3.49 10.03 2.60
C MET A 108 2.95 8.70 2.10
N VAL A 109 3.73 7.64 2.30
CA VAL A 109 3.36 6.26 1.99
C VAL A 109 3.52 5.45 3.27
N THR A 110 2.53 4.61 3.56
CA THR A 110 2.52 3.69 4.70
C THR A 110 2.62 2.26 4.18
N PHE A 111 3.52 1.50 4.79
CA PHE A 111 3.76 0.09 4.55
C PHE A 111 3.28 -0.67 5.77
N GLU A 112 2.32 -1.57 5.60
CA GLU A 112 1.68 -2.33 6.65
C GLU A 112 1.96 -3.81 6.41
N PHE A 113 2.57 -4.45 7.38
CA PHE A 113 2.92 -5.85 7.26
C PHE A 113 1.73 -6.73 7.57
N MET A 114 1.27 -7.47 6.55
CA MET A 114 0.04 -8.24 6.65
C MET A 114 0.31 -9.64 7.16
N GLY A 115 1.41 -10.27 6.79
CA GLY A 115 1.65 -11.66 7.17
C GLY A 115 2.75 -12.30 6.35
N LYS A 116 3.35 -13.35 6.91
CA LYS A 116 4.39 -14.14 6.25
C LYS A 116 3.88 -15.46 5.66
N GLY A 117 2.55 -15.61 5.63
CA GLY A 117 1.82 -16.85 5.39
C GLY A 117 2.59 -18.10 5.80
N ASP A 118 2.97 -18.95 4.86
CA ASP A 118 3.64 -20.22 5.13
C ASP A 118 5.18 -20.15 5.07
N ALA A 119 5.78 -19.00 4.71
CA ALA A 119 7.24 -18.82 4.55
C ALA A 119 8.08 -19.57 5.57
N GLY A 120 8.75 -20.64 5.13
CA GLY A 120 9.67 -21.40 5.97
C GLY A 120 11.00 -20.68 6.22
N ASP A 121 11.37 -19.76 5.32
CA ASP A 121 12.68 -19.11 5.28
C ASP A 121 12.70 -17.73 5.97
N HIS A 122 13.90 -17.13 6.06
CA HIS A 122 14.11 -15.80 6.64
C HIS A 122 13.93 -14.71 5.59
N ASP A 123 12.70 -14.25 5.38
CA ASP A 123 12.38 -13.22 4.39
C ASP A 123 12.30 -11.83 5.00
N ILE A 124 12.85 -10.86 4.28
CA ILE A 124 12.80 -9.45 4.62
C ILE A 124 12.20 -8.63 3.49
N PHE A 125 11.48 -7.57 3.85
CA PHE A 125 11.00 -6.54 2.93
C PHE A 125 11.87 -5.29 3.08
N GLN A 126 12.37 -4.78 1.95
CA GLN A 126 13.24 -3.60 1.92
C GLN A 126 12.69 -2.54 0.97
N LEU A 127 12.91 -1.28 1.33
CA LEU A 127 12.63 -0.12 0.48
C LEU A 127 13.93 0.55 0.06
N TRP A 128 13.96 1.08 -1.15
CA TRP A 128 15.04 1.95 -1.55
C TRP A 128 14.80 3.36 -1.03
N LEU A 129 15.59 3.76 -0.04
CA LEU A 129 15.49 5.06 0.61
C LEU A 129 16.86 5.72 0.63
N ASN A 130 16.94 7.00 0.24
CA ASN A 130 18.17 7.80 0.30
C ASN A 130 19.38 7.14 -0.39
N GLY A 131 19.16 6.41 -1.48
CA GLY A 131 20.22 5.75 -2.25
C GLY A 131 20.71 4.41 -1.68
N ALA A 132 19.96 3.79 -0.76
CA ALA A 132 20.27 2.48 -0.22
C ALA A 132 19.03 1.63 0.07
N TRP A 133 19.18 0.30 0.00
CA TRP A 133 18.17 -0.65 0.47
C TRP A 133 18.09 -0.61 2.00
N THR A 134 16.92 -0.28 2.52
CA THR A 134 16.61 -0.20 3.94
C THR A 134 15.62 -1.29 4.29
N THR A 135 15.99 -2.19 5.21
CA THR A 135 15.06 -3.19 5.73
C THR A 135 13.95 -2.50 6.51
N ILE A 136 12.73 -2.68 6.03
CA ILE A 136 11.53 -2.16 6.71
C ILE A 136 10.93 -3.24 7.59
N TRP A 137 11.01 -4.49 7.14
CA TRP A 137 10.40 -5.59 7.85
C TRP A 137 11.19 -6.90 7.69
N ASP A 138 11.10 -7.76 8.70
CA ASP A 138 11.83 -9.02 8.87
C ASP A 138 10.93 -10.10 9.51
N ASN A 139 10.77 -11.26 8.87
CA ASN A 139 9.84 -12.32 9.30
C ASN A 139 10.28 -13.14 10.52
N GLN A 140 11.52 -12.97 10.98
CA GLN A 140 12.06 -13.68 12.14
C GLN A 140 12.34 -12.77 13.33
N SER A 141 12.21 -11.45 13.19
CA SER A 141 12.38 -10.54 14.32
C SER A 141 11.19 -10.64 15.28
N SER A 142 11.44 -10.99 16.54
CA SER A 142 10.42 -11.06 17.60
C SER A 142 9.76 -9.72 17.94
N SER A 143 10.26 -8.60 17.39
CA SER A 143 9.63 -7.28 17.52
C SER A 143 8.55 -7.02 16.47
N ASN A 144 8.48 -7.83 15.42
CA ASN A 144 7.63 -7.56 14.26
C ASN A 144 6.32 -8.33 14.41
N GLY A 145 5.30 -7.67 14.97
CA GLY A 145 3.96 -8.24 14.93
C GLY A 145 3.32 -8.09 13.54
N THR A 146 2.28 -8.85 13.28
CA THR A 146 1.44 -8.75 12.07
C THR A 146 0.30 -7.75 12.30
N CYS A 147 -0.06 -6.99 11.27
CA CYS A 147 -1.34 -6.28 11.31
C CYS A 147 -2.47 -7.30 11.41
N GLY A 148 -3.50 -7.03 12.21
CA GLY A 148 -4.83 -7.59 11.99
C GLY A 148 -5.54 -6.79 10.90
N VAL A 149 -6.71 -7.24 10.45
CA VAL A 149 -7.60 -6.41 9.64
C VAL A 149 -9.00 -6.52 10.24
N THR A 150 -9.69 -5.38 10.37
CA THR A 150 -11.05 -5.30 10.92
C THR A 150 -11.90 -4.52 9.93
N GLY A 151 -12.81 -5.20 9.23
CA GLY A 151 -13.53 -4.61 8.10
C GLY A 151 -12.59 -4.32 6.92
N THR A 152 -12.57 -3.07 6.46
CA THR A 152 -11.76 -2.63 5.30
C THR A 152 -10.43 -1.99 5.69
N THR A 153 -10.08 -1.99 6.98
CA THR A 153 -8.92 -1.26 7.50
C THR A 153 -7.98 -2.22 8.24
N PRO A 154 -6.69 -2.26 7.88
CA PRO A 154 -5.69 -2.90 8.71
C PRO A 154 -5.62 -2.25 10.08
N ASN A 155 -5.58 -3.09 11.10
CA ASN A 155 -5.27 -2.69 12.46
C ASN A 155 -3.88 -3.23 12.78
N CYS A 156 -2.89 -2.34 12.86
CA CYS A 156 -1.48 -2.69 13.09
C CYS A 156 -1.07 -2.35 14.53
N PRO A 157 -1.52 -3.10 15.56
CA PRO A 157 -1.34 -2.71 16.96
C PRO A 157 0.08 -2.97 17.48
N TYR A 158 0.89 -3.74 16.76
CA TYR A 158 2.22 -4.12 17.20
C TYR A 158 3.28 -3.14 16.69
N SER A 159 4.30 -2.89 17.50
CA SER A 159 5.49 -2.17 17.06
C SER A 159 6.09 -2.86 15.82
N GLY A 160 6.56 -2.10 14.83
CA GLY A 160 7.17 -2.66 13.62
C GLY A 160 6.20 -3.30 12.63
N SER A 161 4.89 -3.38 12.93
CA SER A 161 3.89 -3.87 11.98
C SER A 161 3.51 -2.84 10.91
N SER A 162 3.86 -1.56 11.11
CA SER A 162 3.71 -0.52 10.11
C SER A 162 4.90 0.43 10.07
N PHE A 163 5.18 0.99 8.90
CA PHE A 163 6.23 1.96 8.65
C PHE A 163 5.72 3.02 7.67
N SER A 164 5.78 4.29 8.07
CA SER A 164 5.41 5.40 7.20
C SER A 164 6.65 6.22 6.84
N THR A 165 6.80 6.55 5.56
CA THR A 165 7.87 7.43 5.08
C THR A 165 7.36 8.35 3.99
N PHE A 166 8.01 9.50 3.85
CA PHE A 166 7.83 10.35 2.68
C PHE A 166 8.62 9.74 1.51
N ILE A 167 7.97 9.59 0.37
CA ILE A 167 8.58 9.12 -0.87
C ILE A 167 8.45 10.24 -1.90
N ASP A 168 9.58 10.70 -2.42
CA ASP A 168 9.63 11.54 -3.61
C ASP A 168 10.05 10.68 -4.81
N PRO A 169 9.08 10.23 -5.63
CA PRO A 169 9.35 9.30 -6.71
C PRO A 169 10.14 9.96 -7.85
N THR A 170 10.22 11.29 -7.90
CA THR A 170 11.03 12.03 -8.88
C THR A 170 12.53 11.96 -8.59
N THR A 171 12.89 11.62 -7.35
CA THR A 171 14.27 11.41 -6.91
C THR A 171 14.71 9.95 -7.02
N SER A 172 13.80 9.06 -7.45
CA SER A 172 14.06 7.63 -7.60
C SER A 172 15.11 7.39 -8.69
N THR A 173 16.16 6.65 -8.33
CA THR A 173 17.17 6.16 -9.27
C THR A 173 16.62 5.19 -10.32
N PHE A 174 15.42 4.65 -10.08
CA PHE A 174 14.78 3.65 -10.93
C PHE A 174 13.86 4.25 -12.00
N GLY A 175 13.72 5.57 -12.04
CA GLY A 175 12.91 6.29 -13.03
C GLY A 175 11.41 6.05 -12.88
N ASN A 176 10.62 6.62 -13.81
CA ASN A 176 9.17 6.42 -13.96
C ASN A 176 8.32 6.56 -12.68
N ASN A 177 8.79 7.36 -11.74
CA ASN A 177 8.14 7.56 -10.45
C ASN A 177 7.84 6.26 -9.66
N LEU A 178 8.71 5.25 -9.78
CA LEU A 178 8.51 3.96 -9.12
C LEU A 178 8.79 4.03 -7.61
N ILE A 179 7.96 3.33 -6.84
CA ILE A 179 8.23 3.00 -5.43
C ILE A 179 9.09 1.74 -5.42
N ALA A 180 10.41 1.90 -5.30
CA ALA A 180 11.29 0.75 -5.34
C ALA A 180 11.32 -0.02 -4.02
N PHE A 181 11.01 -1.32 -4.11
CA PHE A 181 11.01 -2.25 -3.00
C PHE A 181 11.62 -3.59 -3.42
N GLN A 182 12.06 -4.40 -2.47
CA GLN A 182 12.48 -5.76 -2.74
C GLN A 182 12.15 -6.70 -1.59
N PHE A 183 11.94 -7.96 -1.94
CA PHE A 183 11.91 -9.09 -1.04
C PHE A 183 13.27 -9.78 -1.12
N LYS A 184 13.82 -10.14 0.04
CA LYS A 184 15.09 -10.85 0.12
C LYS A 184 14.99 -11.98 1.12
N ASN A 185 15.33 -13.17 0.66
CA ASN A 185 15.49 -14.34 1.50
C ASN A 185 16.94 -14.36 2.03
N LEU A 186 17.09 -14.20 3.34
CA LEU A 186 18.39 -14.21 4.02
C LEU A 186 18.93 -15.62 4.23
N THR A 187 18.09 -16.65 4.19
CA THR A 187 18.52 -18.06 4.26
C THR A 187 19.22 -18.48 2.98
N THR A 188 18.59 -18.24 1.83
CA THR A 188 19.05 -18.70 0.51
C THR A 188 19.85 -17.64 -0.25
N GLY A 189 19.71 -16.36 0.13
CA GLY A 189 20.25 -15.22 -0.62
C GLY A 189 19.41 -14.82 -1.83
N GLY A 190 18.24 -15.44 -2.03
CA GLY A 190 17.28 -15.10 -3.08
C GLY A 190 16.79 -13.66 -2.99
N LEU A 191 16.55 -13.03 -4.13
CA LEU A 191 16.17 -11.62 -4.22
C LEU A 191 15.18 -11.40 -5.37
N THR A 192 14.12 -10.67 -5.05
CA THR A 192 13.07 -10.29 -6.00
C THR A 192 12.73 -8.82 -5.78
N SER A 193 12.91 -7.99 -6.81
CA SER A 193 12.85 -6.52 -6.69
C SER A 193 11.83 -5.89 -7.63
N ASN A 194 11.11 -4.90 -7.12
CA ASN A 194 10.38 -3.91 -7.87
C ASN A 194 11.26 -2.68 -8.11
N ASP A 195 12.17 -2.76 -9.08
CA ASP A 195 13.17 -1.71 -9.34
C ASP A 195 13.14 -1.21 -10.80
N GLY A 196 12.10 -1.56 -11.56
CA GLY A 196 11.98 -1.21 -12.98
C GLY A 196 12.84 -2.07 -13.91
N ILE A 197 13.62 -3.03 -13.39
CA ILE A 197 14.59 -3.80 -14.16
C ILE A 197 14.33 -5.30 -13.97
N ASN A 198 14.01 -5.98 -15.07
CA ASN A 198 13.91 -7.45 -15.13
C ASN A 198 13.00 -8.05 -14.05
N ASN A 199 11.79 -7.52 -13.89
CA ASN A 199 10.79 -8.28 -13.16
C ASN A 199 10.46 -9.55 -13.97
N ILE A 200 10.91 -10.71 -13.48
CA ILE A 200 10.77 -11.97 -14.19
C ILE A 200 9.33 -12.42 -13.98
N LYS A 201 8.49 -12.19 -14.99
CA LYS A 201 7.19 -12.87 -15.13
C LYS A 201 7.45 -14.37 -15.03
N GLU A 202 6.82 -15.05 -14.08
CA GLU A 202 6.92 -16.51 -13.91
C GLU A 202 8.36 -17.02 -13.98
N ASN A 203 9.21 -16.60 -13.02
CA ASN A 203 10.51 -17.24 -12.89
C ASN A 203 10.27 -18.72 -12.54
N ALA A 204 10.37 -19.60 -13.54
CA ALA A 204 10.20 -21.04 -13.36
C ALA A 204 11.18 -21.67 -12.35
N ASN A 205 12.14 -20.90 -11.82
CA ASN A 205 13.08 -21.32 -10.80
C ASN A 205 13.26 -20.28 -9.67
N GLY A 206 12.32 -19.34 -9.46
CA GLY A 206 12.53 -18.27 -8.48
C GLY A 206 11.26 -17.52 -8.05
N PRO A 207 11.33 -16.74 -6.96
CA PRO A 207 10.18 -16.01 -6.44
C PRO A 207 9.75 -14.89 -7.38
N ALA A 208 8.46 -14.82 -7.70
CA ALA A 208 7.81 -13.67 -8.33
C ALA A 208 7.06 -12.83 -7.29
N TYR A 209 6.78 -11.57 -7.62
CA TYR A 209 5.91 -10.74 -6.78
C TYR A 209 4.65 -10.32 -7.53
N PHE A 210 3.58 -10.18 -6.76
CA PHE A 210 2.24 -9.81 -7.18
C PHE A 210 1.90 -8.42 -6.66
N LEU A 211 1.22 -7.63 -7.49
CA LEU A 211 0.63 -6.35 -7.09
C LEU A 211 -0.88 -6.37 -7.34
N GLY A 212 -1.68 -6.10 -6.31
CA GLY A 212 -3.14 -6.02 -6.41
C GLY A 212 -3.70 -4.84 -5.65
N VAL A 213 -4.60 -4.06 -6.26
CA VAL A 213 -5.30 -2.99 -5.55
C VAL A 213 -6.15 -3.59 -4.43
N ASP A 214 -6.19 -2.92 -3.29
CA ASP A 214 -6.96 -3.35 -2.12
C ASP A 214 -8.43 -3.64 -2.52
N PRO A 215 -8.89 -4.90 -2.46
CA PRO A 215 -10.20 -5.28 -2.99
C PRO A 215 -11.36 -4.75 -2.15
N TYR A 216 -11.08 -4.25 -0.94
CA TYR A 216 -12.05 -3.54 -0.12
C TYR A 216 -12.28 -2.10 -0.55
N LEU A 217 -11.34 -1.52 -1.31
CA LEU A 217 -11.37 -0.13 -1.78
C LEU A 217 -11.61 -0.02 -3.30
N THR A 218 -11.50 -1.13 -4.03
CA THR A 218 -11.78 -1.18 -5.46
C THR A 218 -13.28 -1.35 -5.75
N SER A 219 -13.66 -1.14 -7.02
CA SER A 219 -15.01 -1.41 -7.54
C SER A 219 -15.06 -2.57 -8.55
N ASN A 220 -13.89 -3.01 -9.04
CA ASN A 220 -13.75 -4.07 -10.03
C ASN A 220 -12.49 -4.92 -9.75
N GLN A 221 -12.46 -6.12 -10.32
CA GLN A 221 -11.25 -6.94 -10.39
C GLN A 221 -10.17 -6.29 -11.27
N TYR A 222 -8.92 -6.62 -10.98
CA TYR A 222 -7.75 -6.20 -11.77
C TYR A 222 -7.67 -4.68 -11.97
N GLN A 223 -8.11 -3.92 -10.97
CA GLN A 223 -7.95 -2.47 -11.00
C GLN A 223 -6.45 -2.14 -10.90
N THR A 224 -6.00 -1.18 -11.71
CA THR A 224 -4.58 -0.81 -11.81
C THR A 224 -4.22 0.43 -11.00
N SER A 225 -5.15 1.01 -10.26
CA SER A 225 -4.91 2.21 -9.47
C SER A 225 -5.78 2.27 -8.23
N GLY A 226 -5.26 2.75 -7.11
CA GLY A 226 -6.02 2.90 -5.86
C GLY A 226 -5.25 3.64 -4.78
N SER A 227 -5.90 3.86 -3.63
CA SER A 227 -5.26 4.41 -2.42
C SER A 227 -4.50 3.38 -1.60
N ALA A 228 -4.69 2.09 -1.90
CA ALA A 228 -3.90 1.01 -1.30
C ALA A 228 -3.69 -0.15 -2.30
N VAL A 229 -2.51 -0.75 -2.23
CA VAL A 229 -2.06 -1.88 -3.06
C VAL A 229 -1.38 -2.90 -2.16
N TYR A 230 -1.70 -4.17 -2.32
CA TYR A 230 -0.97 -5.28 -1.73
C TYR A 230 0.20 -5.68 -2.63
N ALA A 231 1.37 -5.86 -2.04
CA ALA A 231 2.54 -6.47 -2.62
C ALA A 231 2.75 -7.84 -1.97
N GLY A 232 2.62 -8.91 -2.74
CA GLY A 232 2.80 -10.29 -2.31
C GLY A 232 4.08 -10.89 -2.89
N LEU A 233 4.73 -11.79 -2.14
CA LEU A 233 5.84 -12.63 -2.58
C LEU A 233 5.37 -14.08 -2.65
N THR A 234 5.65 -14.76 -3.77
CA THR A 234 5.46 -16.22 -3.89
C THR A 234 6.70 -16.98 -3.47
N ASP A 235 6.47 -18.21 -3.03
CA ASP A 235 7.49 -19.21 -2.81
C ASP A 235 8.21 -19.61 -4.12
N LEU A 236 9.29 -20.38 -3.98
CA LEU A 236 9.98 -20.98 -5.10
C LEU A 236 9.03 -21.98 -5.79
N PRO A 237 8.94 -22.00 -7.13
CA PRO A 237 7.89 -22.75 -7.81
C PRO A 237 7.96 -24.25 -7.49
N GLY A 238 6.95 -24.74 -6.75
CA GLY A 238 6.33 -26.01 -7.07
C GLY A 238 5.46 -25.81 -8.31
N ASN A 239 5.33 -26.80 -9.20
CA ASN A 239 4.55 -26.69 -10.46
C ASN A 239 3.05 -26.37 -10.28
N THR A 240 2.60 -26.10 -9.06
CA THR A 240 1.22 -25.83 -8.65
C THR A 240 1.13 -24.86 -7.46
N ASP A 241 2.27 -24.39 -6.93
CA ASP A 241 2.33 -23.45 -5.80
C ASP A 241 2.59 -22.06 -6.38
N HIS A 242 1.51 -21.30 -6.50
CA HIS A 242 1.50 -19.88 -6.86
C HIS A 242 0.69 -19.16 -5.79
N ASP A 243 0.86 -19.54 -4.52
CA ASP A 243 -0.04 -19.11 -3.46
C ASP A 243 0.31 -17.71 -2.91
N TYR A 244 1.46 -17.11 -3.32
CA TYR A 244 1.90 -15.77 -2.89
C TYR A 244 1.86 -15.57 -1.37
N ASP A 245 2.10 -16.67 -0.64
CA ASP A 245 1.86 -16.75 0.78
C ASP A 245 3.09 -16.40 1.63
N ASP A 246 4.28 -16.25 1.04
CA ASP A 246 5.51 -16.02 1.81
C ASP A 246 5.56 -14.65 2.49
N LEU A 247 5.10 -13.60 1.80
CA LEU A 247 5.16 -12.26 2.35
C LEU A 247 4.17 -11.28 1.71
N THR A 248 3.27 -10.73 2.52
CA THR A 248 2.34 -9.69 2.07
C THR A 248 2.55 -8.36 2.81
N VAL A 249 2.75 -7.29 2.05
CA VAL A 249 2.81 -5.90 2.53
C VAL A 249 1.73 -5.09 1.85
N ARG A 250 0.92 -4.39 2.63
CA ARG A 250 -0.02 -3.39 2.10
C ARG A 250 0.66 -2.03 2.05
N VAL A 251 0.68 -1.44 0.88
CA VAL A 251 1.19 -0.09 0.61
C VAL A 251 -0.01 0.83 0.48
N SER A 252 -0.07 1.88 1.27
CA SER A 252 -1.19 2.83 1.25
C SER A 252 -0.73 4.28 1.27
N VAL A 253 -1.58 5.14 0.74
CA VAL A 253 -1.39 6.59 0.70
C VAL A 253 -2.62 7.27 1.33
N PRO A 254 -2.46 8.41 2.01
CA PRO A 254 -3.58 9.10 2.64
C PRO A 254 -4.71 9.38 1.67
N GLU A 255 -5.96 9.14 2.08
CA GLU A 255 -7.10 9.44 1.23
C GLU A 255 -7.22 10.95 0.96
N PRO A 256 -7.63 11.38 -0.24
CA PRO A 256 -7.84 12.79 -0.55
C PRO A 256 -8.77 13.51 0.43
N SER A 257 -9.77 12.79 0.95
CA SER A 257 -10.78 13.26 1.90
C SER A 257 -10.17 13.72 3.23
N ASP A 258 -9.17 13.00 3.74
CA ASP A 258 -8.49 13.33 4.99
C ASP A 258 -7.70 14.63 4.87
N LEU A 259 -7.04 14.83 3.72
CA LEU A 259 -6.32 16.06 3.41
C LEU A 259 -7.28 17.25 3.25
N LEU A 260 -8.45 17.04 2.65
CA LEU A 260 -9.49 18.06 2.55
C LEU A 260 -10.00 18.46 3.94
N LEU A 261 -10.29 17.49 4.81
CA LEU A 261 -10.80 17.74 6.15
C LEU A 261 -9.77 18.47 7.02
N LEU A 262 -8.49 18.06 6.95
CA LEU A 262 -7.40 18.76 7.62
C LEU A 262 -7.27 20.20 7.12
N SER A 263 -7.31 20.39 5.80
CA SER A 263 -7.24 21.72 5.18
C SER A 263 -8.41 22.61 5.60
N ALA A 264 -9.63 22.07 5.61
CA ALA A 264 -10.83 22.77 6.06
C ALA A 264 -10.76 23.13 7.56
N GLY A 265 -10.24 22.22 8.40
CA GLY A 265 -10.01 22.46 9.82
C GLY A 265 -9.01 23.59 10.07
N LEU A 266 -7.88 23.59 9.36
CA LEU A 266 -6.85 24.64 9.46
C LEU A 266 -7.38 26.00 8.99
N LEU A 267 -8.17 26.04 7.91
CA LEU A 267 -8.85 27.25 7.45
C LEU A 267 -9.83 27.77 8.50
N GLY A 268 -10.62 26.87 9.11
CA GLY A 268 -11.54 27.20 10.20
C GLY A 268 -10.84 27.83 11.39
N LEU A 269 -9.74 27.22 11.87
CA LEU A 269 -8.92 27.74 12.96
C LEU A 269 -8.29 29.10 12.62
N GLY A 270 -7.80 29.28 11.40
CA GLY A 270 -7.27 30.56 10.92
C GLY A 270 -8.30 31.68 10.93
N LEU A 271 -9.54 31.39 10.51
CA LEU A 271 -10.64 32.34 10.54
C LEU A 271 -11.08 32.68 11.98
N MET A 272 -11.09 31.70 12.89
CA MET A 272 -11.39 31.93 14.31
C MET A 272 -10.34 32.84 14.97
N ARG A 273 -9.04 32.61 14.71
CA ARG A 273 -7.96 33.47 15.23
C ARG A 273 -8.07 34.91 14.75
N ARG A 274 -8.42 35.13 13.48
CA ARG A 274 -8.65 36.48 12.93
C ARG A 274 -9.84 37.19 13.59
N ARG A 275 -10.92 36.47 13.90
CA ARG A 275 -12.07 37.04 14.63
C ARG A 275 -11.70 37.44 16.06
N SER A 276 -10.92 36.62 16.77
CA SER A 276 -10.45 36.93 18.13
C SER A 276 -9.60 38.20 18.18
N LEU A 277 -8.66 38.37 17.25
CA LEU A 277 -7.82 39.58 17.17
C LEU A 277 -8.64 40.85 16.85
N SER A 278 -9.68 40.73 16.00
CA SER A 278 -10.58 41.84 15.68
C SER A 278 -11.45 42.26 16.86
N MET A 279 -11.84 41.33 17.74
CA MET A 279 -12.60 41.63 18.95
C MET A 279 -11.75 42.32 20.03
N ASN A 280 -10.50 41.91 20.21
CA ASN A 280 -9.61 42.54 21.20
C ASN A 280 -9.29 44.01 20.88
N ASN A 281 -9.16 44.38 19.61
CA ASN A 281 -8.92 45.77 19.21
C ASN A 281 -10.13 46.70 19.41
N LYS A 282 -11.35 46.16 19.56
CA LYS A 282 -12.56 46.97 19.86
C LYS A 282 -12.76 47.24 21.35
N LEU A 283 -12.05 46.54 22.22
CA LEU A 283 -12.14 46.72 23.68
C LEU A 283 -11.07 47.68 24.20
N SER A 284 -10.15 48.12 23.35
CA SER A 284 -9.05 49.03 23.67
C SER A 284 -9.23 50.45 23.07
N ALA A 285 -10.42 50.77 22.57
CA ALA A 285 -10.82 52.09 22.08
C ALA A 285 -12.11 52.53 22.80
#